data_AF-A0A328F8J9-F1
#
_entry.id   AF-A0A328F8J9-F1
#
_cell.length_a   1.000
_cell.length_b   1.000
_cell.length_c   1.000
_cell.angle_alpha   90.00
_cell.angle_beta   90.00
_cell.angle_gamma   90.00
#
_symmetry.space_group_name_H-M   'P 1'
#
loop_
_entity.id
_entity.type
_entity.pdbx_description
1 polymer ?
#
loop_
_entity_poly.entity_id
_entity_poly.type
_entity_poly.pdbx_seq_one_letter_code
_entity_poly.pdbx_strand_id
1 'polypeptide(L)'
;MEKIDRLKQRYSRVSGQYQIDVVKDEQTGNVVQLNWQRRTDQGTRKDLPGVYCLRTSHKDLDEKTLWHTYTMLTDLEAVFRSLKSELGIRPVFHQVTERVTGHLFISVLAYHLVHSVRYRLKKSQITSSWAQLRNQLEGQNRVTVSMQCKDGQTLHIRKSTRPEPRQQKIYKALEISLHPGEVIKTILNKSSVITRDA
;
A
#
# COMPACT_ATOMS: atom_id res chain seq x y z
N MET A 1 24.78 9.62 40.50
CA MET A 1 24.43 10.37 39.27
C MET A 1 24.17 9.44 38.10
N GLU A 2 25.02 8.42 37.87
CA GLU A 2 24.92 7.52 36.71
C GLU A 2 23.52 6.95 36.39
N LYS A 3 22.68 6.64 37.40
CA LYS A 3 21.33 6.09 37.15
C LYS A 3 20.36 7.11 36.54
N ILE A 4 20.43 8.38 36.94
CA ILE A 4 19.56 9.45 36.40
C ILE A 4 20.03 9.82 34.99
N ASP A 5 21.35 9.86 34.78
CA ASP A 5 21.91 10.12 33.45
C ASP A 5 21.62 8.98 32.48
N ARG A 6 21.70 7.71 32.92
CA ARG A 6 21.23 6.55 32.15
C ARG A 6 19.72 6.61 31.85
N LEU A 7 18.90 7.10 32.79
CA LEU A 7 17.47 7.32 32.58
C LEU A 7 17.23 8.39 31.51
N LYS A 8 17.93 9.52 31.58
CA LYS A 8 17.87 10.59 30.56
C LYS A 8 18.35 10.12 29.19
N GLN A 9 19.35 9.24 29.15
CA GLN A 9 19.88 8.65 27.92
C GLN A 9 18.91 7.62 27.30
N ARG A 10 18.33 6.73 28.13
CA ARG A 10 17.37 5.70 27.67
C ARG A 10 16.08 6.31 27.14
N TYR A 11 15.64 7.43 27.72
CA TYR A 11 14.44 8.16 27.30
C TYR A 11 14.79 9.51 26.66
N SER A 12 15.81 9.53 25.79
CA SER A 12 16.37 10.73 25.15
C SER A 12 15.35 11.61 24.41
N ARG A 13 14.27 11.01 23.91
CA ARG A 13 13.19 11.73 23.20
C ARG A 13 12.38 12.65 24.10
N VAL A 14 12.27 12.32 25.39
CA VAL A 14 11.38 13.00 26.35
C VAL A 14 12.17 13.62 27.51
N SER A 15 13.41 13.18 27.75
CA SER A 15 14.26 13.66 28.85
C SER A 15 14.51 15.17 28.82
N GLY A 16 14.53 15.79 27.63
CA GLY A 16 14.64 17.24 27.49
C GLY A 16 13.42 18.04 27.98
N GLN A 17 12.29 17.39 28.30
CA GLN A 17 11.09 18.02 28.87
C GLN A 17 11.08 18.02 30.40
N TYR A 18 12.05 17.38 31.05
CA TYR A 18 12.08 17.22 32.51
C TYR A 18 13.39 17.77 33.06
N GLN A 19 13.27 18.80 33.90
CA GLN A 19 14.36 19.21 34.77
C GLN A 19 14.31 18.33 36.02
N ILE A 20 15.43 17.68 36.33
CA ILE A 20 15.56 16.80 37.51
C ILE A 20 16.75 17.31 38.30
N ASP A 21 16.46 17.86 39.48
CA ASP A 21 17.42 18.38 40.43
C ASP A 21 17.55 17.39 41.58
N VAL A 22 18.78 17.07 41.96
CA VAL A 22 19.10 16.03 42.94
C VAL A 22 19.77 16.69 44.14
N VAL A 23 19.08 16.66 45.28
CA VAL A 23 19.61 17.19 46.55
C VAL A 23 20.32 16.06 47.27
N LYS A 24 21.61 16.29 47.60
CA LYS A 24 22.45 15.33 48.31
C LYS A 24 22.71 15.79 49.73
N ASP A 25 22.91 14.82 50.62
CA ASP A 25 23.44 15.06 51.95
C ASP A 25 24.94 15.33 51.88
N GLU A 26 25.42 16.38 52.54
CA GLU A 26 26.82 16.80 52.53
C GLU A 26 27.72 15.82 53.29
N GLN A 27 27.18 15.05 54.24
CA GLN A 27 27.98 14.13 55.07
C GLN A 27 28.11 12.72 54.49
N THR A 28 27.06 12.20 53.85
CA THR A 28 27.05 10.82 53.34
C THR A 28 27.16 10.73 51.82
N GLY A 29 27.03 11.84 51.10
CA GLY A 29 27.03 11.88 49.63
C GLY A 29 25.82 11.20 48.99
N ASN A 30 24.89 10.69 49.81
CA ASN A 30 23.68 10.01 49.38
C ASN A 30 22.61 11.01 48.92
N VAL A 31 21.78 10.58 47.98
CA VAL A 31 20.66 11.37 47.50
C VAL A 31 19.53 11.34 48.52
N VAL A 32 19.16 12.49 49.05
CA VAL A 32 18.09 12.62 50.07
C VAL A 32 16.76 12.97 49.41
N GLN A 33 16.80 13.77 48.34
CA GLN A 33 15.60 14.24 47.68
C GLN A 33 15.82 14.45 46.19
N LEU A 34 14.78 14.15 45.40
CA LEU A 34 14.76 14.35 43.97
C LEU A 34 13.58 15.28 43.64
N ASN A 35 13.91 16.47 43.17
CA ASN A 35 12.94 17.44 42.71
C ASN A 35 12.89 17.38 41.19
N TRP A 36 11.69 17.32 40.61
CA TRP A 36 11.55 17.32 39.16
C TRP A 36 10.41 18.23 38.75
N GLN A 37 10.60 18.91 37.62
CA GLN A 37 9.60 19.78 37.02
C GLN A 37 9.57 19.54 35.51
N ARG A 38 8.36 19.48 34.97
CA ARG A 38 8.14 19.38 33.52
C ARG A 38 8.22 20.78 32.93
N ARG A 39 9.19 21.02 32.05
CA ARG A 39 9.26 22.23 31.23
C ARG A 39 8.48 22.00 29.93
N THR A 40 7.46 22.82 29.70
CA THR A 40 6.63 22.79 28.48
C THR A 40 6.98 24.07 27.71
N ASP A 41 7.88 23.95 26.73
CA ASP A 41 8.32 25.08 25.91
C ASP A 41 7.28 25.33 24.81
N GLN A 42 6.30 26.18 25.12
CA GLN A 42 5.18 26.49 24.23
C GLN A 42 5.68 26.86 22.83
N GLY A 43 5.21 26.14 21.81
CA GLY A 43 5.50 26.41 20.40
C GLY A 43 6.67 25.64 19.78
N THR A 44 7.33 24.73 20.51
CA THR A 44 8.33 23.83 19.90
C THR A 44 7.71 22.56 19.31
N ARG A 45 8.39 21.95 18.31
CA ARG A 45 8.03 20.66 17.67
C ARG A 45 7.77 19.50 18.66
N LYS A 46 8.23 19.63 19.91
CA LYS A 46 8.08 18.64 20.98
C LYS A 46 6.81 18.84 21.83
N ASP A 47 6.23 20.04 21.84
CA ASP A 47 4.96 20.36 22.50
C ASP A 47 3.75 20.09 21.61
N LEU A 48 3.97 19.90 20.31
CA LEU A 48 2.96 19.50 19.33
C LEU A 48 3.23 18.09 18.77
N PRO A 49 3.26 17.03 19.61
CA PRO A 49 3.40 15.67 19.10
C PRO A 49 2.19 15.33 18.23
N GLY A 50 2.40 15.22 16.91
CA GLY A 50 1.38 14.74 15.97
C GLY A 50 0.63 15.81 15.17
N VAL A 51 1.02 17.09 15.21
CA VAL A 51 0.38 18.09 14.34
C VAL A 51 0.90 17.95 12.91
N TYR A 52 -0.04 17.67 12.00
CA TYR A 52 0.21 17.56 10.57
C TYR A 52 -0.10 18.90 9.89
N CYS A 53 0.92 19.57 9.34
CA CYS A 53 0.77 20.87 8.70
C CYS A 53 0.91 20.76 7.18
N LEU A 54 -0.09 21.23 6.45
CA LEU A 54 -0.04 21.38 4.99
C LEU A 54 0.31 22.82 4.63
N ARG A 55 1.44 23.00 3.94
CA ARG A 55 1.86 24.31 3.41
C ARG A 55 1.63 24.33 1.90
N THR A 56 0.94 25.35 1.42
CA THR A 56 0.66 25.56 -0.01
C THR A 56 0.95 27.00 -0.42
N SER A 57 1.35 27.22 -1.67
CA SER A 57 1.44 28.55 -2.28
C SER A 57 0.09 29.04 -2.84
N HIS A 58 -0.89 28.15 -2.96
CA HIS A 58 -2.23 28.49 -3.43
C HIS A 58 -3.05 29.12 -2.30
N LYS A 59 -3.41 30.39 -2.46
CA LYS A 59 -4.17 31.16 -1.45
C LYS A 59 -5.68 31.01 -1.56
N ASP A 60 -6.16 30.51 -2.71
CA ASP A 60 -7.60 30.46 -3.03
C ASP A 60 -8.25 29.11 -2.70
N LEU A 61 -7.48 28.16 -2.13
CA LEU A 61 -7.99 26.83 -1.74
C LEU A 61 -8.52 26.87 -0.31
N ASP A 62 -9.72 26.36 -0.11
CA ASP A 62 -10.22 26.08 1.24
C ASP A 62 -9.48 24.88 1.86
N GLU A 63 -9.52 24.79 3.19
CA GLU A 63 -8.84 23.74 3.96
C GLU A 63 -9.24 22.33 3.50
N LYS A 64 -10.52 22.13 3.19
CA LYS A 64 -11.05 20.85 2.74
C LYS A 64 -10.51 20.44 1.38
N THR A 65 -10.46 21.37 0.41
CA THR A 65 -9.88 21.07 -0.92
C THR A 65 -8.39 20.88 -0.82
N LEU A 66 -7.67 21.65 0.01
CA LEU A 66 -6.24 21.46 0.24
C LEU A 66 -5.96 20.06 0.80
N TRP A 67 -6.66 19.66 1.86
CA TRP A 67 -6.55 18.33 2.45
C TRP A 67 -6.89 17.22 1.46
N HIS A 68 -7.98 17.39 0.71
CA HIS A 68 -8.40 16.42 -0.30
C HIS A 68 -7.34 16.25 -1.39
N THR A 69 -6.83 17.36 -1.92
CA THR A 69 -5.80 17.38 -2.96
C THR A 69 -4.51 16.71 -2.48
N TYR A 70 -4.08 17.05 -1.26
CA TYR A 70 -2.91 16.42 -0.65
C TYR A 70 -3.11 14.90 -0.50
N THR A 71 -4.26 14.48 0.03
CA THR A 71 -4.58 13.06 0.22
C THR A 71 -4.63 12.32 -1.12
N MET A 72 -5.15 12.94 -2.18
CA MET A 72 -5.15 12.37 -3.53
C MET A 72 -3.73 12.14 -4.05
N LEU A 73 -2.79 13.06 -3.81
CA LEU A 73 -1.39 12.89 -4.20
C LEU A 73 -0.75 11.69 -3.47
N THR A 74 -0.95 11.58 -2.16
CA THR A 74 -0.45 10.43 -1.38
C THR A 74 -1.04 9.10 -1.88
N ASP A 75 -2.33 9.10 -2.20
CA ASP A 75 -3.01 7.92 -2.73
C ASP A 75 -2.49 7.53 -4.12
N LEU A 76 -2.22 8.51 -4.98
CA LEU A 76 -1.60 8.35 -6.28
C LEU A 76 -0.16 7.79 -6.15
N GLU A 77 0.64 8.27 -5.21
CA GLU A 77 1.97 7.72 -4.93
C GLU A 77 1.91 6.27 -4.45
N ALA A 78 0.92 5.94 -3.62
CA ALA A 78 0.71 4.57 -3.16
C ALA A 78 0.33 3.63 -4.31
N VAL A 79 -0.56 4.07 -5.21
CA VAL A 79 -0.92 3.34 -6.43
C VAL A 79 0.30 3.15 -7.33
N PHE A 80 1.09 4.20 -7.60
CA PHE A 80 2.29 4.08 -8.43
C PHE A 80 3.35 3.18 -7.82
N ARG A 81 3.57 3.25 -6.50
CA ARG A 81 4.51 2.38 -5.79
C ARG A 81 4.09 0.92 -5.88
N SER A 82 2.80 0.66 -5.71
CA SER A 82 2.19 -0.66 -5.88
C SER A 82 2.35 -1.16 -7.33
N LEU A 83 2.01 -0.35 -8.34
CA LEU A 83 2.15 -0.73 -9.75
C LEU A 83 3.61 -1.04 -10.13
N LYS A 84 4.56 -0.19 -9.70
CA LYS A 84 6.00 -0.38 -9.99
C LYS A 84 6.58 -1.65 -9.38
N SER A 85 6.16 -1.99 -8.16
CA SER A 85 6.61 -3.20 -7.49
C SER A 85 6.09 -4.48 -8.15
N GLU A 86 4.91 -4.42 -8.78
CA GLU A 86 4.09 -5.61 -9.06
C GLU A 86 4.01 -5.94 -10.54
N LEU A 87 4.08 -4.92 -11.39
CA LEU A 87 4.30 -5.12 -12.82
C LEU A 87 5.75 -5.55 -13.12
N GLY A 88 6.58 -5.80 -12.10
CA GLY A 88 8.00 -6.12 -12.25
C GLY A 88 8.82 -4.97 -12.81
N ILE A 89 8.30 -3.74 -12.75
CA ILE A 89 8.91 -2.56 -13.39
C ILE A 89 9.86 -1.82 -12.43
N ARG A 90 10.76 -2.53 -11.75
CA ARG A 90 11.85 -1.83 -11.03
C ARG A 90 13.23 -2.47 -11.23
N PRO A 91 14.31 -1.64 -11.28
CA PRO A 91 14.32 -0.19 -11.02
C PRO A 91 14.31 0.71 -12.26
N VAL A 92 13.96 1.98 -12.02
CA VAL A 92 14.15 3.14 -12.91
C VAL A 92 15.65 3.41 -13.07
N PHE A 93 16.37 2.49 -13.71
CA PHE A 93 17.69 2.75 -14.29
C PHE A 93 17.57 3.00 -15.80
N HIS A 94 16.37 3.37 -16.25
CA HIS A 94 16.15 3.88 -17.59
C HIS A 94 16.74 5.28 -17.66
N GLN A 95 18.02 5.35 -18.04
CA GLN A 95 18.70 6.61 -18.34
C GLN A 95 18.39 7.08 -19.78
N VAL A 96 17.85 6.18 -20.61
CA VAL A 96 17.43 6.48 -21.97
C VAL A 96 16.04 7.12 -21.96
N THR A 97 15.96 8.36 -22.40
CA THR A 97 14.76 9.22 -22.41
C THR A 97 13.51 8.52 -22.94
N GLU A 98 13.63 7.77 -24.04
CA GLU A 98 12.51 7.07 -24.67
C GLU A 98 11.83 6.05 -23.74
N ARG A 99 12.63 5.25 -23.01
CA ARG A 99 12.11 4.25 -22.07
C ARG A 99 11.47 4.91 -20.84
N VAL A 100 11.97 6.07 -20.42
CA VAL A 100 11.35 6.88 -19.35
C VAL A 100 9.99 7.38 -19.80
N THR A 101 9.88 7.92 -21.01
CA THR A 101 8.61 8.38 -21.58
C THR A 101 7.59 7.25 -21.71
N GLY A 102 7.99 6.09 -22.23
CA GLY A 102 7.12 4.92 -22.31
C GLY A 102 6.65 4.43 -20.94
N HIS A 103 7.54 4.40 -19.94
CA HIS A 103 7.17 4.03 -18.58
C HIS A 103 6.18 5.02 -17.95
N LEU A 104 6.39 6.32 -18.15
CA LEU A 104 5.48 7.35 -17.67
C LEU A 104 4.09 7.18 -18.32
N PHE A 105 4.04 6.95 -19.63
CA PHE A 105 2.80 6.73 -20.36
C PHE A 105 1.99 5.53 -19.82
N ILE A 106 2.63 4.36 -19.70
CA ILE A 106 1.98 3.16 -19.16
C ILE A 106 1.52 3.37 -17.71
N SER A 107 2.34 4.06 -16.91
CA SER A 107 2.00 4.36 -15.51
C SER A 107 0.74 5.22 -15.43
N VAL A 108 0.64 6.28 -16.24
CA VAL A 108 -0.53 7.16 -16.30
C VAL A 108 -1.79 6.38 -16.71
N LEU A 109 -1.71 5.52 -17.72
CA LEU A 109 -2.84 4.67 -18.13
C LEU A 109 -3.28 3.71 -17.02
N ALA A 110 -2.32 3.04 -16.37
CA ALA A 110 -2.60 2.15 -15.25
C ALA A 110 -3.26 2.92 -14.08
N TYR A 111 -2.81 4.14 -13.80
CA TYR A 111 -3.44 5.01 -12.80
C TYR A 111 -4.90 5.30 -13.15
N HIS A 112 -5.21 5.69 -14.39
CA HIS A 112 -6.60 5.95 -14.79
C HIS A 112 -7.50 4.73 -14.60
N LEU A 113 -7.00 3.53 -14.90
CA LEU A 113 -7.73 2.29 -14.68
C LEU A 113 -7.98 2.02 -13.19
N VAL A 114 -6.94 2.10 -12.36
CA VAL A 114 -7.05 1.92 -10.90
C VAL A 114 -7.98 2.96 -10.28
N HIS A 115 -7.84 4.22 -10.66
CA HIS A 115 -8.67 5.32 -10.17
C HIS A 115 -10.15 5.10 -10.56
N SER A 116 -10.42 4.70 -11.80
CA SER A 116 -11.78 4.40 -12.26
C SER A 116 -12.44 3.27 -11.46
N VAL A 117 -11.69 2.18 -11.21
CA VAL A 117 -12.15 1.06 -10.37
C VAL A 117 -12.46 1.55 -8.95
N ARG A 118 -11.54 2.28 -8.33
CA ARG A 118 -11.71 2.77 -6.95
C ARG A 118 -12.83 3.81 -6.83
N TYR A 119 -13.01 4.65 -7.83
CA TYR A 119 -14.10 5.62 -7.87
C TYR A 119 -15.46 4.92 -7.88
N ARG A 120 -15.64 3.89 -8.70
CA ARG A 120 -16.87 3.08 -8.74
C ARG A 120 -17.11 2.33 -7.42
N LEU A 121 -16.06 1.75 -6.84
CA LEU A 121 -16.15 1.09 -5.53
C LEU A 121 -16.52 2.06 -4.41
N LYS A 122 -15.96 3.28 -4.43
CA LYS A 122 -16.27 4.32 -3.45
C LYS A 122 -17.73 4.76 -3.51
N LYS A 123 -18.32 4.84 -4.70
CA LYS A 123 -19.78 5.09 -4.86
C LYS A 123 -20.63 4.01 -4.18
N SER A 124 -20.15 2.77 -4.20
CA SER A 124 -20.77 1.63 -3.53
C SER A 124 -20.35 1.48 -2.05
N GLN A 125 -19.83 2.54 -1.42
CA GLN A 125 -19.36 2.57 -0.02
C GLN A 125 -18.17 1.65 0.29
N ILE A 126 -17.41 1.21 -0.71
CA ILE A 126 -16.19 0.42 -0.53
C ILE A 126 -14.99 1.37 -0.62
N THR A 127 -14.38 1.69 0.53
CA THR A 127 -13.26 2.66 0.66
C THR A 127 -11.88 2.02 0.85
N SER A 128 -11.76 0.72 0.56
CA SER A 128 -10.51 -0.04 0.68
C SER A 128 -9.36 0.59 -0.12
N SER A 129 -8.13 0.49 0.43
CA SER A 129 -6.92 0.87 -0.30
C SER A 129 -6.69 -0.07 -1.50
N TRP A 130 -5.91 0.39 -2.50
CA TRP A 130 -5.58 -0.44 -3.66
C TRP A 130 -4.88 -1.76 -3.28
N ALA A 131 -3.96 -1.70 -2.32
CA ALA A 131 -3.28 -2.89 -1.81
C ALA A 131 -4.28 -3.89 -1.20
N GLN A 132 -5.21 -3.40 -0.38
CA GLN A 132 -6.22 -4.24 0.25
C GLN A 132 -7.20 -4.83 -0.76
N LEU A 133 -7.62 -4.07 -1.78
CA LEU A 133 -8.47 -4.57 -2.87
C LEU A 133 -7.80 -5.73 -3.61
N ARG A 134 -6.51 -5.61 -3.93
CA ARG A 134 -5.77 -6.70 -4.56
C ARG A 134 -5.65 -7.93 -3.66
N ASN A 135 -5.31 -7.76 -2.38
CA ASN A 135 -5.25 -8.87 -1.43
C ASN A 135 -6.61 -9.60 -1.29
N GLN A 136 -7.73 -8.87 -1.44
CA GLN A 136 -9.06 -9.49 -1.47
C GLN A 136 -9.31 -10.28 -2.76
N LEU A 137 -8.80 -9.79 -3.89
CA LEU A 137 -8.98 -10.41 -5.21
C LEU A 137 -7.96 -11.51 -5.53
N GLU A 138 -6.85 -11.59 -4.81
CA GLU A 138 -5.74 -12.52 -5.05
C GLU A 138 -6.17 -14.00 -5.08
N GLY A 139 -7.17 -14.39 -4.29
CA GLY A 139 -7.69 -15.75 -4.27
C GLY A 139 -8.41 -16.19 -5.56
N GLN A 140 -8.76 -15.24 -6.44
CA GLN A 140 -9.47 -15.55 -7.68
C GLN A 140 -8.52 -15.77 -8.84
N ASN A 141 -8.52 -17.01 -9.35
CA ASN A 141 -7.56 -17.46 -10.36
C ASN A 141 -8.29 -17.98 -11.60
N ARG A 142 -7.62 -17.87 -12.76
CA ARG A 142 -8.05 -18.53 -13.99
C ARG A 142 -7.22 -19.78 -14.22
N VAL A 143 -7.85 -20.94 -14.14
CA VAL A 143 -7.21 -22.25 -14.11
C VAL A 143 -7.46 -22.98 -15.42
N THR A 144 -6.43 -23.64 -15.95
CA THR A 144 -6.57 -24.62 -17.03
C THR A 144 -6.49 -26.02 -16.43
N VAL A 145 -7.55 -26.80 -16.56
CA VAL A 145 -7.58 -28.22 -16.19
C VAL A 145 -7.37 -29.04 -17.45
N SER A 146 -6.40 -29.95 -17.42
CA SER A 146 -6.10 -30.87 -18.52
C SER A 146 -6.46 -32.28 -18.09
N MET A 147 -7.25 -33.00 -18.90
CA MET A 147 -7.64 -34.38 -18.63
C MET A 147 -7.49 -35.26 -19.86
N GLN A 148 -7.09 -36.52 -19.64
CA GLN A 148 -7.07 -37.54 -20.68
C GLN A 148 -8.45 -38.20 -20.74
N CYS A 149 -9.07 -38.15 -21.91
CA CYS A 149 -10.33 -38.82 -22.17
C CYS A 149 -10.10 -40.31 -22.49
N LYS A 150 -11.15 -41.13 -22.33
CA LYS A 150 -11.07 -42.59 -22.59
C LYS A 150 -10.71 -42.94 -24.05
N ASP A 151 -10.96 -42.01 -24.96
CA ASP A 151 -10.66 -42.07 -26.39
C ASP A 151 -9.21 -41.64 -26.74
N GLY A 152 -8.38 -41.34 -25.73
CA GLY A 152 -6.99 -40.92 -25.91
C GLY A 152 -6.81 -39.46 -26.33
N GLN A 153 -7.89 -38.66 -26.35
CA GLN A 153 -7.84 -37.22 -26.59
C GLN A 153 -7.51 -36.45 -25.30
N THR A 154 -6.82 -35.33 -25.42
CA THR A 154 -6.54 -34.44 -24.27
C THR A 154 -7.52 -33.27 -24.27
N LEU A 155 -8.34 -33.17 -23.23
CA LEU A 155 -9.27 -32.06 -23.03
C LEU A 155 -8.67 -31.02 -22.10
N HIS A 156 -8.51 -29.79 -22.60
CA HIS A 156 -8.17 -28.62 -21.82
C HIS A 156 -9.43 -27.77 -21.55
N ILE A 157 -9.71 -27.51 -20.28
CA ILE A 157 -10.78 -26.61 -19.84
C ILE A 157 -10.18 -25.44 -19.10
N ARG A 158 -10.25 -24.24 -19.67
CA ARG A 158 -9.84 -23.00 -19.02
C ARG A 158 -11.04 -22.28 -18.44
N LYS A 159 -11.11 -22.17 -17.11
CA LYS A 159 -12.21 -21.51 -16.38
C LYS A 159 -11.70 -20.73 -15.17
N SER A 160 -12.48 -19.76 -14.73
CA SER A 160 -12.19 -19.01 -13.50
C SER A 160 -12.70 -19.76 -12.27
N THR A 161 -12.00 -19.63 -11.14
CA THR A 161 -12.44 -20.18 -9.86
C THR A 161 -13.72 -19.52 -9.39
N ARG A 162 -14.42 -20.16 -8.43
CA ARG A 162 -15.59 -19.56 -7.80
C ARG A 162 -15.13 -18.40 -6.89
N PRO A 163 -15.68 -17.19 -7.04
CA PRO A 163 -15.28 -16.07 -6.21
C PRO A 163 -15.78 -16.26 -4.77
N GLU A 164 -14.94 -15.90 -3.81
CA GLU A 164 -15.31 -15.86 -2.39
C GLU A 164 -16.34 -14.75 -2.11
N PRO A 165 -17.11 -14.81 -1.01
CA PRO A 165 -18.11 -13.79 -0.68
C PRO A 165 -17.57 -12.35 -0.67
N ARG A 166 -16.33 -12.15 -0.23
CA ARG A 166 -15.65 -10.85 -0.25
C ARG A 166 -15.38 -10.34 -1.68
N GLN A 167 -15.03 -11.23 -2.61
CA GLN A 167 -14.77 -10.92 -4.02
C GLN A 167 -16.08 -10.63 -4.77
N GLN A 168 -17.13 -11.40 -4.48
CA GLN A 168 -18.46 -11.19 -5.06
C GLN A 168 -19.01 -9.78 -4.76
N LYS A 169 -18.77 -9.23 -3.57
CA LYS A 169 -19.15 -7.86 -3.22
C LYS A 169 -18.48 -6.84 -4.13
N ILE A 170 -17.18 -6.99 -4.38
CA ILE A 170 -16.39 -6.10 -5.25
C ILE A 170 -16.92 -6.18 -6.69
N TYR A 171 -17.18 -7.38 -7.19
CA TYR A 171 -17.66 -7.58 -8.56
C TYR A 171 -19.07 -7.06 -8.81
N LYS A 172 -19.98 -7.27 -7.85
CA LYS A 172 -21.31 -6.67 -7.89
C LYS A 172 -21.23 -5.14 -7.90
N ALA A 173 -20.37 -4.56 -7.06
CA ALA A 173 -20.15 -3.11 -7.01
C ALA A 173 -19.50 -2.53 -8.27
N LEU A 174 -18.78 -3.35 -9.04
CA LEU A 174 -18.18 -2.99 -10.33
C LEU A 174 -19.07 -3.33 -11.53
N GLU A 175 -20.22 -3.97 -11.30
CA GLU A 175 -21.15 -4.44 -12.34
C GLU A 175 -20.47 -5.38 -13.36
N ILE A 176 -19.58 -6.24 -12.87
CA ILE A 176 -18.86 -7.22 -13.70
C ILE A 176 -19.30 -8.65 -13.37
N SER A 177 -19.11 -9.54 -14.35
CA SER A 177 -19.36 -10.97 -14.16
C SER A 177 -18.57 -11.53 -12.98
N LEU A 178 -19.23 -12.35 -12.17
CA LEU A 178 -18.61 -13.08 -11.05
C LEU A 178 -17.53 -14.05 -11.50
N HIS A 179 -17.64 -14.52 -12.75
CA HIS A 179 -16.67 -15.38 -13.40
C HIS A 179 -16.04 -14.60 -14.55
N PRO A 180 -14.90 -13.94 -14.32
CA PRO A 180 -14.22 -13.17 -15.35
C PRO A 180 -13.74 -14.12 -16.47
N GLY A 181 -14.20 -13.83 -17.69
CA GLY A 181 -13.88 -14.61 -18.89
C GLY A 181 -14.71 -15.88 -19.07
N GLU A 182 -14.85 -16.30 -20.31
CA GLU A 182 -15.61 -17.50 -20.68
C GLU A 182 -14.87 -18.80 -20.36
N VAL A 183 -15.66 -19.88 -20.24
CA VAL A 183 -15.14 -21.23 -20.16
C VAL A 183 -14.70 -21.67 -21.55
N ILE A 184 -13.40 -21.79 -21.76
CA ILE A 184 -12.85 -22.24 -23.04
C ILE A 184 -12.56 -23.74 -22.92
N LYS A 185 -13.10 -24.51 -23.86
CA LYS A 185 -12.82 -25.95 -24.00
C LYS A 185 -12.03 -26.16 -25.28
N THR A 186 -10.90 -26.84 -25.17
CA THR A 186 -10.04 -27.19 -26.31
C THR A 186 -9.75 -28.67 -26.26
N ILE A 187 -10.01 -29.37 -27.36
CA ILE A 187 -9.75 -30.80 -27.51
C ILE A 187 -8.52 -30.94 -28.40
N LEU A 188 -7.49 -31.62 -27.91
CA LEU A 188 -6.30 -31.94 -28.68
C LEU A 188 -6.34 -33.42 -29.07
N ASN A 189 -6.34 -33.66 -30.38
CA ASN A 189 -6.22 -34.99 -30.95
C ASN A 189 -4.75 -35.38 -31.04
N LYS A 190 -4.42 -36.64 -30.73
CA LYS A 190 -3.05 -37.18 -30.81
C LYS A 190 -2.40 -37.00 -32.19
N SER A 191 -3.21 -36.90 -33.25
CA SER A 191 -2.77 -36.78 -34.64
C SER A 191 -2.33 -35.38 -35.09
N SER A 192 -2.43 -34.34 -34.24
CA SER A 192 -2.03 -32.97 -34.61
C SER A 192 -0.69 -32.52 -34.02
N VAL A 193 0.07 -33.40 -33.35
CA VAL A 193 1.46 -33.11 -33.01
C VAL A 193 2.32 -33.40 -34.24
N ILE A 194 2.26 -32.50 -35.21
CA ILE A 194 3.27 -32.44 -36.27
C ILE A 194 4.58 -32.06 -35.58
N THR A 195 5.51 -33.01 -35.61
CA THR A 195 6.94 -32.80 -35.42
C THR A 195 7.35 -31.57 -36.22
N ARG A 196 7.83 -30.51 -35.54
CA ARG A 196 8.68 -29.54 -36.22
C ARG A 196 10.01 -30.25 -36.46
N ASP A 197 10.15 -30.80 -37.66
CA ASP A 197 11.41 -31.33 -38.18
C ASP A 197 12.44 -30.20 -38.35
N ALA A 198 13.69 -30.54 -38.00
CA ALA A 198 14.99 -29.91 -38.31
C ALA A 198 15.24 -28.45 -37.89
#